data_AF-A0A6C0D8E2-F1
#
_entry.id   AF-A0A6C0D8E2-F1
#
_cell.length_a   1.000
_cell.length_b   1.000
_cell.length_c   1.000
_cell.angle_alpha   90.00
_cell.angle_beta   90.00
_cell.angle_gamma   90.00
#
_symmetry.space_group_name_H-M   'P 1'
#
loop_
_entity.id
_entity.type
_entity.pdbx_description
1 polymer ?
#
loop_
_entity_poly.entity_id
_entity_poly.type
_entity_poly.pdbx_seq_one_letter_code
_entity_poly.pdbx_strand_id
1 'polypeptide(L)'
;MLLYYKKMHYLLESIFVGIYTLLVYLLIYAILPFKNMQILFFTVGFFKHLFGYYLHLHNYYCNYGDACKSVYLNSESKKAYENSIEYLLMDSLLEGGLFLIISFFINESTPHTFFLIGFILHIIFEILGLHTKFCKEKCNRKKR
;
A
#
# COMPACT_ATOMS: atom_id res chain seq x y z
N MET A 1 -15.19 -21.60 -8.79
CA MET A 1 -15.02 -21.60 -7.31
C MET A 1 -13.67 -20.99 -6.90
N LEU A 2 -12.51 -21.49 -7.36
CA LEU A 2 -11.18 -20.90 -7.11
C LEU A 2 -11.03 -19.43 -7.53
N LEU A 3 -11.52 -19.05 -8.72
CA LEU A 3 -11.51 -17.66 -9.20
C LEU A 3 -12.37 -16.71 -8.34
N TYR A 4 -13.48 -17.22 -7.79
CA TYR A 4 -14.37 -16.43 -6.94
C TYR A 4 -13.75 -16.18 -5.56
N TYR A 5 -13.11 -17.20 -5.00
CA TYR A 5 -12.39 -17.12 -3.72
C TYR A 5 -11.22 -16.14 -3.79
N LYS A 6 -10.42 -16.20 -4.87
CA LYS A 6 -9.31 -15.27 -5.11
C LYS A 6 -9.82 -13.82 -5.21
N LYS A 7 -10.96 -13.60 -5.87
CA LYS A 7 -11.60 -12.27 -6.01
C LYS A 7 -12.12 -11.70 -4.68
N MET A 8 -12.63 -12.54 -3.78
CA MET A 8 -13.12 -12.10 -2.46
C MET A 8 -11.99 -11.68 -1.52
N HIS A 9 -10.83 -12.33 -1.59
CA HIS A 9 -9.67 -11.94 -0.77
C HIS A 9 -9.08 -10.59 -1.18
N TYR A 10 -8.96 -10.30 -2.48
CA TYR A 10 -8.49 -9.00 -2.96
C TYR A 10 -9.37 -7.85 -2.51
N LEU A 11 -10.70 -8.05 -2.52
CA LEU A 11 -11.63 -7.02 -2.06
C LEU A 11 -11.42 -6.70 -0.57
N LEU A 12 -11.19 -7.72 0.26
CA LEU A 12 -10.91 -7.54 1.68
C LEU A 12 -9.57 -6.84 1.92
N GLU A 13 -8.52 -7.22 1.19
CA GLU A 13 -7.22 -6.54 1.23
C GLU A 13 -7.34 -5.07 0.80
N SER A 14 -8.09 -4.78 -0.28
CA SER A 14 -8.38 -3.41 -0.71
C SER A 14 -9.14 -2.61 0.36
N ILE A 15 -10.15 -3.21 1.01
CA ILE A 15 -10.90 -2.55 2.10
C ILE A 15 -9.95 -2.22 3.25
N PHE A 16 -9.11 -3.18 3.65
CA PHE A 16 -8.11 -2.96 4.70
C PHE A 16 -7.15 -1.82 4.34
N VAL A 17 -6.61 -1.79 3.11
CA VAL A 17 -5.72 -0.72 2.64
C VAL A 17 -6.44 0.63 2.58
N GLY A 18 -7.72 0.65 2.20
CA GLY A 18 -8.57 1.84 2.25
C GLY A 18 -8.72 2.38 3.68
N ILE A 19 -9.09 1.52 4.63
CA ILE A 19 -9.19 1.88 6.07
C ILE A 19 -7.85 2.39 6.58
N TYR A 20 -6.76 1.69 6.28
CA TYR A 20 -5.42 2.09 6.69
C TYR A 20 -5.05 3.47 6.14
N THR A 21 -5.33 3.74 4.86
CA THR A 21 -5.09 5.06 4.26
C THR A 21 -5.89 6.17 4.94
N LEU A 22 -7.15 5.90 5.29
CA LEU A 22 -7.99 6.80 6.06
C LEU A 22 -7.39 7.09 7.45
N LEU A 23 -6.94 6.07 8.18
CA LEU A 23 -6.35 6.23 9.51
C LEU A 23 -5.08 7.09 9.45
N VAL A 24 -4.23 6.88 8.43
CA VAL A 24 -3.04 7.70 8.21
C VAL A 24 -3.41 9.15 7.93
N TYR A 25 -4.43 9.40 7.11
CA TYR A 25 -4.96 10.75 6.87
C TYR A 25 -5.44 11.40 8.16
N LEU A 26 -6.27 10.72 8.96
CA LEU A 26 -6.80 11.27 10.22
C LEU A 26 -5.67 11.62 11.20
N LEU A 27 -4.65 10.75 11.31
CA LEU A 27 -3.49 11.00 12.15
C LEU A 27 -2.71 12.23 11.68
N ILE A 28 -2.40 12.32 10.39
CA ILE A 28 -1.63 13.42 9.80
C ILE A 28 -2.39 14.74 9.91
N TYR A 29 -3.68 14.74 9.61
CA TYR A 29 -4.54 15.91 9.69
C TYR A 29 -4.70 16.42 11.13
N ALA A 30 -4.73 15.52 12.11
CA ALA A 30 -4.82 15.91 13.52
C ALA A 30 -3.52 16.55 14.07
N ILE A 31 -2.35 16.17 13.53
CA ILE A 31 -1.05 16.62 14.05
C ILE A 31 -0.54 17.87 13.32
N LEU A 32 -0.84 18.01 12.03
CA LEU A 32 -0.23 19.02 11.16
C LEU A 32 -1.29 19.92 10.49
N PRO A 33 -1.18 21.25 10.62
CA PRO A 33 -2.13 22.19 10.01
C PRO A 33 -1.80 22.42 8.52
N PHE A 34 -2.35 21.60 7.63
CA PHE A 34 -2.18 21.78 6.19
C PHE A 34 -3.11 22.86 5.63
N LYS A 35 -2.54 23.85 4.93
CA LYS A 35 -3.28 24.85 4.14
C LYS A 35 -3.37 24.49 2.65
N ASN A 36 -2.49 23.61 2.20
CA ASN A 36 -2.36 23.20 0.80
C ASN A 36 -2.75 21.73 0.67
N MET A 37 -3.77 21.46 -0.16
CA MET A 37 -4.33 20.13 -0.34
C MET A 37 -3.35 19.17 -1.04
N GLN A 38 -2.57 19.68 -2.00
CA GLN A 38 -1.57 18.89 -2.72
C GLN A 38 -0.47 18.38 -1.77
N ILE A 39 -0.01 19.24 -0.87
CA ILE A 39 0.96 18.86 0.17
C ILE A 39 0.36 17.79 1.09
N LEU A 40 -0.89 17.97 1.53
CA LEU A 40 -1.57 16.98 2.37
C LEU A 40 -1.65 15.61 1.69
N PHE A 41 -2.04 15.55 0.42
CA PHE A 41 -2.11 14.29 -0.34
C PHE A 41 -0.75 13.61 -0.45
N PHE A 42 0.28 14.37 -0.83
CA PHE A 42 1.65 13.87 -0.90
C PHE A 42 2.09 13.30 0.45
N THR A 43 1.88 14.05 1.53
CA THR A 43 2.26 13.64 2.88
C THR A 43 1.55 12.37 3.32
N VAL A 44 0.24 12.25 3.05
CA VAL A 44 -0.51 11.03 3.37
C VAL A 44 0.01 9.83 2.58
N GLY A 45 0.23 9.95 1.27
CA GLY A 45 0.77 8.85 0.46
C GLY A 45 2.17 8.42 0.92
N PHE A 46 3.04 9.38 1.18
CA PHE A 46 4.40 9.13 1.67
C PHE A 46 4.40 8.39 3.02
N PHE A 47 3.68 8.92 4.02
CA PHE A 47 3.65 8.32 5.34
C PHE A 47 2.85 7.02 5.39
N LYS A 48 1.86 6.83 4.53
CA LYS A 48 1.16 5.55 4.40
C LYS A 48 2.14 4.42 4.09
N HIS A 49 3.00 4.63 3.08
CA HIS A 49 4.01 3.64 2.71
C HIS A 49 5.05 3.44 3.83
N LEU A 50 5.58 4.56 4.34
CA LEU A 50 6.61 4.55 5.38
C LEU A 50 6.12 3.85 6.66
N PHE A 51 4.93 4.18 7.14
CA PHE A 51 4.33 3.52 8.30
C PHE A 51 3.98 2.06 8.00
N GLY A 52 3.65 1.72 6.75
CA GLY A 52 3.39 0.35 6.34
C GLY A 52 4.61 -0.55 6.56
N TYR A 53 5.81 -0.02 6.31
CA TYR A 53 7.05 -0.69 6.65
C TYR A 53 7.26 -0.87 8.16
N TYR A 54 7.15 0.20 8.94
CA TYR A 54 7.38 0.17 10.39
C TYR A 54 6.35 -0.69 11.15
N LEU A 55 5.11 -0.73 10.68
CA LEU A 55 4.04 -1.59 11.21
C LEU A 55 4.14 -3.03 10.69
N HIS A 56 5.19 -3.37 9.94
CA HIS A 56 5.41 -4.68 9.33
C HIS A 56 4.30 -5.16 8.39
N LEU A 57 3.52 -4.24 7.82
CA LEU A 57 2.48 -4.58 6.83
C LEU A 57 3.09 -5.15 5.54
N HIS A 58 4.28 -4.69 5.13
CA HIS A 58 4.97 -5.28 3.97
C HIS A 58 5.39 -6.74 4.24
N ASN A 59 5.85 -7.06 5.45
CA ASN A 59 6.15 -8.44 5.84
C ASN A 59 4.88 -9.28 5.86
N TYR A 60 3.79 -8.75 6.40
CA TYR A 60 2.48 -9.41 6.37
C TYR A 60 2.08 -9.71 4.92
N TYR A 61 2.18 -8.72 4.04
CA TYR A 61 1.86 -8.87 2.62
C TYR A 61 2.74 -9.93 1.92
N CYS A 62 4.04 -9.95 2.18
CA CYS A 62 4.96 -10.96 1.63
C CYS A 62 4.61 -12.41 2.02
N ASN A 63 4.00 -12.62 3.19
CA ASN A 63 3.68 -13.96 3.70
C ASN A 63 2.23 -14.38 3.43
N TYR A 64 1.29 -13.44 3.46
CA TYR A 64 -0.15 -13.73 3.43
C TYR A 64 -0.88 -13.13 2.23
N GLY A 65 -0.27 -12.17 1.53
CA GLY A 65 -0.85 -11.53 0.35
C GLY A 65 -1.00 -12.50 -0.81
N ASP A 66 -2.17 -12.47 -1.44
CA ASP A 66 -2.52 -13.42 -2.48
C ASP A 66 -1.65 -13.29 -3.74
N ALA A 67 -1.21 -12.07 -4.05
CA ALA A 67 -0.24 -11.83 -5.12
C ALA A 67 1.06 -12.62 -4.86
N CYS A 68 1.58 -12.59 -3.63
CA CYS A 68 2.83 -13.27 -3.27
C CYS A 68 2.67 -14.79 -3.21
N LYS A 69 1.51 -15.31 -2.76
CA LYS A 69 1.23 -16.75 -2.78
C LYS A 69 1.32 -17.32 -4.20
N SER A 70 0.87 -16.57 -5.20
CA SER A 70 0.93 -17.01 -6.60
C SER A 70 2.35 -17.11 -7.16
N VAL A 71 3.30 -16.34 -6.61
CA VAL A 71 4.71 -16.34 -7.04
C VAL A 71 5.50 -17.49 -6.42
N TYR A 72 5.16 -17.87 -5.18
CA TYR A 72 5.97 -18.77 -4.36
C TYR A 72 5.22 -20.03 -3.93
N LEU A 73 4.35 -20.53 -4.81
CA LEU A 73 3.65 -21.80 -4.64
C LEU A 73 4.61 -22.85 -4.08
N ASN A 74 4.32 -23.37 -2.88
CA ASN A 74 5.08 -24.41 -2.16
C ASN A 74 6.32 -23.98 -1.37
N SER A 75 6.54 -22.68 -1.10
CA SER A 75 7.61 -22.25 -0.19
C SER A 75 7.11 -22.15 1.26
N GLU A 76 7.45 -23.13 2.11
CA GLU A 76 7.13 -23.11 3.56
C GLU A 76 7.96 -22.09 4.36
N SER A 77 9.00 -21.50 3.76
CA SER A 77 9.86 -20.53 4.43
C SER A 77 9.22 -19.14 4.54
N LYS A 78 9.21 -18.59 5.76
CA LYS A 78 8.81 -17.20 6.03
C LYS A 78 9.64 -16.22 5.19
N LYS A 79 8.95 -15.33 4.50
CA LYS A 79 9.57 -14.26 3.69
C LYS A 79 9.66 -12.98 4.51
N ALA A 80 10.73 -12.25 4.29
CA ALA A 80 10.87 -10.91 4.83
C ALA A 80 10.84 -9.93 3.66
N TYR A 81 10.21 -8.79 3.91
CA TYR A 81 10.41 -7.62 3.08
C TYR A 81 11.86 -7.17 3.27
N GLU A 82 12.66 -7.34 2.23
CA GLU A 82 14.06 -6.95 2.21
C GLU A 82 14.16 -5.73 1.30
N ASN A 83 14.35 -4.56 1.91
CA ASN A 83 14.58 -3.34 1.17
C ASN A 83 15.57 -2.48 1.95
N SER A 84 16.53 -1.88 1.24
CA SER A 84 17.38 -0.85 1.85
C SER A 84 16.51 0.35 2.23
N ILE A 85 16.95 1.13 3.20
CA ILE A 85 16.27 2.37 3.61
C ILE A 85 16.11 3.32 2.40
N GLU A 86 17.09 3.35 1.50
CA GLU A 86 17.05 4.15 0.27
C GLU A 86 15.87 3.75 -0.64
N TYR A 87 15.67 2.45 -0.86
CA TYR A 87 14.53 1.97 -1.64
C TYR A 87 13.20 2.23 -0.93
N LEU A 88 13.13 2.07 0.39
CA LEU A 88 11.92 2.41 1.15
C LEU A 88 11.54 3.88 1.00
N LEU A 89 12.52 4.78 1.08
CA LEU A 89 12.31 6.21 0.88
C LEU A 89 11.88 6.50 -0.56
N MET A 90 12.51 5.87 -1.55
CA MET A 90 12.12 6.01 -2.95
C MET A 90 10.68 5.52 -3.19
N ASP A 91 10.32 4.34 -2.69
CA ASP A 91 8.97 3.77 -2.82
C ASP A 91 7.94 4.67 -2.12
N SER A 92 8.29 5.27 -0.97
CA SER A 92 7.45 6.24 -0.26
C SER A 92 7.29 7.54 -1.04
N LEU A 93 8.35 8.04 -1.69
CA LEU A 93 8.30 9.21 -2.57
C LEU A 93 7.42 8.95 -3.79
N LEU A 94 7.50 7.76 -4.38
CA LEU A 94 6.65 7.36 -5.51
C LEU A 94 5.18 7.29 -5.10
N GLU A 95 4.87 6.70 -3.95
CA GLU A 95 3.49 6.63 -3.46
C GLU A 95 2.94 8.02 -3.07
N GLY A 96 3.76 8.88 -2.45
CA GLY A 96 3.42 10.28 -2.23
C GLY A 96 3.19 11.04 -3.54
N GLY A 97 4.05 10.85 -4.53
CA GLY A 97 3.91 11.43 -5.87
C GLY A 97 2.64 10.99 -6.59
N LEU A 98 2.24 9.72 -6.44
CA LEU A 98 0.99 9.22 -6.99
C LEU A 98 -0.23 9.90 -6.35
N PHE A 99 -0.24 10.06 -5.02
CA PHE A 99 -1.29 10.80 -4.33
C PHE A 99 -1.33 12.27 -4.76
N LEU A 100 -0.17 12.89 -4.93
CA LEU A 100 -0.06 14.25 -5.46
C LEU A 100 -0.69 14.37 -6.86
N ILE A 101 -0.41 13.43 -7.77
CA ILE A 101 -1.03 13.41 -9.11
C ILE A 101 -2.55 13.29 -9.00
N ILE A 102 -3.04 12.39 -8.15
CA ILE A 102 -4.48 12.20 -7.91
C ILE A 102 -5.13 13.46 -7.36
N SER A 103 -4.43 14.23 -6.52
CA SER A 103 -4.96 15.46 -5.92
C SER A 103 -5.34 16.53 -6.95
N PHE A 104 -4.76 16.52 -8.16
CA PHE A 104 -5.15 17.45 -9.23
C PHE A 104 -6.54 17.15 -9.81
N PHE A 105 -7.06 15.94 -9.62
CA PHE A 105 -8.37 15.52 -10.12
C PHE A 105 -9.45 15.53 -9.04
N ILE A 106 -9.10 15.88 -7.81
CA ILE A 106 -10.00 15.84 -6.66
C ILE A 106 -10.08 17.23 -6.04
N ASN A 107 -11.30 17.71 -5.85
CA ASN A 107 -11.54 19.07 -5.35
C ASN A 107 -11.60 19.15 -3.82
N GLU A 108 -11.80 18.02 -3.12
CA GLU A 108 -12.01 17.99 -1.67
C GLU A 108 -11.21 16.90 -0.96
N SER A 109 -10.62 17.25 0.19
CA SER A 109 -9.83 16.37 1.05
C SER A 109 -10.66 15.77 2.19
N THR A 110 -11.73 15.06 1.85
CA THR A 110 -12.60 14.41 2.84
C THR A 110 -12.06 13.05 3.31
N PRO A 111 -12.43 12.56 4.50
CA PRO A 111 -12.10 11.21 4.94
C PRO A 111 -12.46 10.11 3.92
N HIS A 112 -13.63 10.23 3.29
CA HIS A 112 -14.11 9.27 2.30
C HIS A 112 -13.24 9.25 1.05
N THR A 113 -12.73 10.41 0.64
CA THR A 113 -11.79 10.54 -0.48
C THR A 113 -10.55 9.65 -0.24
N PHE A 114 -9.92 9.75 0.93
CA PHE A 114 -8.70 8.98 1.22
C PHE A 114 -8.94 7.47 1.34
N PHE A 115 -10.08 7.06 1.90
CA PHE A 115 -10.49 5.66 1.88
C PHE A 115 -10.62 5.15 0.44
N LEU A 116 -11.33 5.87 -0.43
CA LEU A 116 -11.57 5.49 -1.81
C LEU A 116 -10.27 5.46 -2.62
N ILE A 117 -9.37 6.43 -2.44
CA ILE A 117 -8.06 6.43 -3.11
C ILE A 117 -7.27 5.17 -2.72
N GLY A 118 -7.15 4.89 -1.42
CA GLY A 118 -6.43 3.70 -0.95
C GLY A 118 -7.03 2.40 -1.49
N PHE A 119 -8.35 2.27 -1.46
CA PHE A 119 -9.10 1.13 -1.98
C PHE A 119 -8.91 0.95 -3.50
N ILE A 120 -9.16 2.00 -4.28
CA ILE A 120 -9.11 1.98 -5.75
C ILE A 120 -7.68 1.73 -6.23
N LEU A 121 -6.69 2.43 -5.67
CA LEU A 121 -5.29 2.23 -6.05
C LEU A 121 -4.83 0.81 -5.80
N HIS A 122 -5.21 0.21 -4.67
CA HIS A 122 -4.85 -1.18 -4.38
C HIS A 122 -5.43 -2.15 -5.42
N ILE A 123 -6.69 -1.96 -5.82
CA ILE A 123 -7.33 -2.76 -6.89
C ILE A 123 -6.58 -2.58 -8.22
N ILE A 124 -6.29 -1.32 -8.60
CA ILE A 124 -5.57 -1.03 -9.84
C ILE A 124 -4.20 -1.71 -9.85
N PHE A 125 -3.45 -1.63 -8.75
CA PHE A 125 -2.12 -2.23 -8.64
C PHE A 125 -2.14 -3.75 -8.72
N GLU A 126 -3.20 -4.38 -8.18
CA GLU A 126 -3.41 -5.81 -8.34
C GLU A 126 -3.71 -6.19 -9.79
N ILE A 127 -4.62 -5.47 -10.46
CA ILE A 127 -4.98 -5.71 -11.87
C ILE A 127 -3.77 -5.53 -12.79
N LEU A 128 -2.94 -4.51 -12.54
CA LEU A 128 -1.71 -4.24 -13.30
C LEU A 128 -0.57 -5.23 -12.96
N GLY A 129 -0.76 -6.11 -11.98
CA GLY A 129 0.26 -7.06 -11.54
C GLY A 129 1.45 -6.42 -10.83
N LEU A 130 1.33 -5.16 -10.37
CA LEU A 130 2.40 -4.44 -9.69
C LEU A 130 2.76 -5.10 -8.35
N HIS A 131 1.77 -5.58 -7.61
CA HIS A 131 2.04 -6.34 -6.39
C HIS A 131 2.76 -7.66 -6.67
N THR A 132 2.48 -8.32 -7.80
CA THR A 132 3.21 -9.55 -8.17
C THR A 132 4.68 -9.25 -8.48
N LYS A 133 4.97 -8.12 -9.13
CA LYS A 133 6.35 -7.63 -9.33
C LYS A 133 7.03 -7.29 -8.00
N PHE A 134 6.35 -6.53 -7.15
CA PHE A 134 6.79 -6.21 -5.80
C PHE A 134 7.16 -7.49 -5.02
N CYS A 135 6.30 -8.51 -5.06
CA CYS A 135 6.58 -9.79 -4.40
C CYS A 135 7.88 -10.41 -4.91
N LYS A 136 8.07 -10.50 -6.24
CA LYS A 136 9.28 -11.09 -6.84
C LYS A 136 10.57 -10.36 -6.46
N GLU A 137 10.51 -9.03 -6.40
CA GLU A 137 11.68 -8.17 -6.22
C GLU A 137 12.03 -7.94 -4.75
N LYS A 138 11.01 -7.88 -3.87
CA LYS A 138 11.17 -7.41 -2.49
C LYS A 138 10.89 -8.47 -1.43
N CYS A 139 10.21 -9.57 -1.76
CA CYS A 139 9.88 -10.63 -0.80
C CYS A 139 10.86 -11.80 -0.87
N ASN A 140 12.05 -11.60 -0.32
CA ASN A 140 13.09 -12.62 -0.26
C ASN A 140 12.92 -13.56 0.93
N ARG A 141 13.57 -14.72 0.84
CA ARG A 141 13.71 -15.63 1.98
C ARG A 141 14.59 -14.95 3.03
N LYS A 142 14.15 -14.94 4.28
CA LYS A 142 14.99 -14.48 5.39
C LYS A 142 16.23 -15.39 5.45
N LYS A 143 17.42 -14.89 5.12
CA LYS A 143 18.66 -15.57 5.51
C LYS A 143 18.66 -15.57 7.04
N ARG A 144 18.50 -16.76 7.63
CA ARG A 144 18.72 -16.96 9.06
C ARG A 144 20.19 -16.71 9.37
#